data_AF-A0A094EYD0-F1
#
_entry.id   AF-A0A094EYD0-F1
#
_cell.length_a   1.000
_cell.length_b   1.000
_cell.length_c   1.000
_cell.angle_alpha   90.00
_cell.angle_beta   90.00
_cell.angle_gamma   90.00
#
_symmetry.space_group_name_H-M   'P 1'
#
loop_
_entity.id
_entity.type
_entity.pdbx_description
1 polymer ?
#
loop_
_entity_poly.entity_id
_entity_poly.type
_entity_poly.pdbx_seq_one_letter_code
_entity_poly.pdbx_strand_id
1 'polypeptide(L)'
;MRQAEDLVFQDLLQRARSATLTEDDVATLNSCTTENRIANGETPPERAIIRLNRIREEANLEHLRVFAEARGQKIYLFPARHDAPTGTNLDHLTLLRMIYQVGEQGYLKGPGFFAFT
;
A
#
# COMPACT_ATOMS: atom_id res chain seq x y z
N MET A 1 2.86 19.06 19.23
CA MET A 1 3.54 17.90 18.62
C MET A 1 2.60 16.71 18.61
N ARG A 2 2.75 15.77 17.66
CA ARG A 2 1.78 14.66 17.48
C ARG A 2 1.80 13.65 18.63
N GLN A 3 2.92 13.48 19.34
CA GLN A 3 3.08 12.55 20.47
C GLN A 3 3.30 13.25 21.82
N ALA A 4 2.74 14.45 22.01
CA ALA A 4 3.07 15.33 23.14
C ALA A 4 2.93 14.72 24.54
N GLU A 5 2.01 13.75 24.70
CA GLU A 5 1.69 13.11 25.98
C GLU A 5 2.56 11.88 26.29
N ASP A 6 3.32 11.38 25.31
CA ASP A 6 4.17 10.18 25.45
C ASP A 6 5.64 10.56 25.30
N LEU A 7 6.25 10.94 26.43
CA LEU A 7 7.66 11.36 26.49
C LEU A 7 8.61 10.21 26.15
N VAL A 8 8.28 8.99 26.58
CA VAL A 8 9.12 7.81 26.34
C VAL A 8 9.21 7.52 24.84
N PHE A 9 8.06 7.56 24.15
CA PHE A 9 8.03 7.36 22.71
C PHE A 9 8.64 8.53 21.92
N GLN A 10 8.52 9.77 22.41
CA GLN A 10 9.22 10.91 21.81
C GLN A 10 10.75 10.73 21.83
N ASP A 11 11.30 10.32 22.98
CA ASP A 11 12.72 10.09 23.14
C ASP A 11 13.21 8.95 22.23
N LEU A 12 12.42 7.88 22.10
CA LEU A 12 12.67 6.79 21.15
C LEU A 12 12.71 7.32 19.71
N LEU A 13 11.73 8.15 19.29
CA LEU A 13 11.72 8.74 17.95
C LEU A 13 12.92 9.64 17.69
N GLN A 14 13.36 10.39 18.70
CA GLN A 14 14.56 11.22 18.59
C GLN A 14 15.82 10.36 18.40
N ARG A 15 15.97 9.27 19.15
CA ARG A 15 17.07 8.30 18.98
C ARG A 15 17.01 7.59 17.64
N ALA A 16 15.83 7.21 17.17
CA ALA A 16 15.63 6.64 15.84
C ALA A 16 16.14 7.59 14.75
N ARG A 17 15.84 8.89 14.88
CA ARG A 17 16.30 9.93 13.94
C ARG A 17 17.82 10.12 13.95
N SER A 18 18.49 9.98 15.09
CA SER A 18 19.96 10.05 15.20
C SER A 18 20.66 8.71 14.95
N ALA A 19 19.92 7.65 14.60
CA ALA A 19 20.44 6.29 14.43
C ALA A 19 21.14 5.72 15.68
N THR A 20 20.64 6.05 16.87
CA THR A 20 21.19 5.64 18.18
C THR A 20 20.17 4.83 18.99
N LEU A 21 19.45 3.92 18.34
CA LEU A 21 18.46 3.05 19.00
C LEU A 21 19.15 2.09 19.98
N THR A 22 18.54 1.89 21.15
CA THR A 22 18.97 0.91 22.15
C THR A 22 18.25 -0.43 21.99
N GLU A 23 18.71 -1.47 22.69
CA GLU A 23 18.00 -2.76 22.74
C GLU A 23 16.59 -2.62 23.32
N ASP A 24 16.42 -1.78 24.34
CA ASP A 24 15.11 -1.48 24.94
C ASP A 24 14.16 -0.79 23.94
N ASP A 25 14.68 0.12 23.10
CA ASP A 25 13.89 0.75 22.04
C ASP A 25 13.41 -0.29 21.03
N VAL A 26 14.27 -1.23 20.64
CA VAL A 26 13.94 -2.32 19.71
C VAL A 26 12.90 -3.27 20.32
N ALA A 27 13.05 -3.62 21.60
CA ALA A 27 12.07 -4.43 22.33
C ALA A 27 10.69 -3.74 22.38
N THR A 28 10.70 -2.42 22.64
CA THR A 28 9.48 -1.59 22.63
C THR A 28 8.81 -1.62 21.25
N LEU A 29 9.57 -1.42 20.16
CA LEU A 29 9.03 -1.46 18.80
C LEU A 29 8.47 -2.85 18.44
N ASN A 30 9.15 -3.93 18.84
CA ASN A 30 8.69 -5.30 18.61
C ASN A 30 7.42 -5.66 19.41
N SER A 31 7.19 -5.01 20.55
CA SER A 31 5.91 -5.16 21.27
C SER A 31 4.72 -4.51 20.53
N CYS A 32 5.01 -3.60 19.59
CA CYS A 32 3.99 -2.86 18.84
C CYS A 32 3.60 -3.50 17.50
N THR A 33 3.94 -4.78 17.26
CA THR A 33 3.50 -5.49 16.05
C THR A 33 1.98 -5.62 16.01
N THR A 34 1.42 -5.74 14.80
CA THR A 34 -0.02 -5.94 14.60
C THR A 34 -0.54 -7.13 15.41
N GLU A 35 0.18 -8.24 15.41
CA GLU A 35 -0.17 -9.45 16.16
C GLU A 35 -0.24 -9.20 17.67
N ASN A 36 0.77 -8.52 18.24
CA ASN A 36 0.81 -8.21 19.66
C ASN A 36 -0.31 -7.23 20.05
N ARG A 37 -0.58 -6.22 19.22
CA ARG A 37 -1.67 -5.26 19.45
C ARG A 37 -3.04 -5.93 19.41
N ILE A 38 -3.26 -6.81 18.44
CA ILE A 38 -4.50 -7.62 18.36
C ILE A 38 -4.62 -8.52 19.60
N ALA A 39 -3.53 -9.17 20.03
CA ALA A 39 -3.53 -10.00 21.24
C ALA A 39 -3.86 -9.20 22.51
N ASN A 40 -3.48 -7.92 22.55
CA ASN A 40 -3.80 -6.98 23.64
C ASN A 40 -5.22 -6.40 23.54
N GLY A 41 -6.03 -6.82 22.57
CA GLY A 41 -7.41 -6.34 22.39
C GLY A 41 -7.53 -5.00 21.68
N GLU A 42 -6.44 -4.49 21.10
CA GLU A 42 -6.48 -3.29 20.25
C GLU A 42 -6.99 -3.65 18.86
N THR A 43 -7.60 -2.67 18.19
CA THR A 43 -7.91 -2.75 16.75
C THR A 43 -6.95 -1.82 16.02
N PRO A 44 -5.87 -2.34 15.41
CA PRO A 44 -4.94 -1.51 14.67
C PRO A 44 -5.66 -0.76 13.54
N PRO A 45 -5.21 0.46 13.21
CA PRO A 45 -5.80 1.21 12.12
C PRO A 45 -5.62 0.46 10.81
N GLU A 46 -6.63 0.50 9.94
CA GLU A 46 -6.60 -0.05 8.58
C GLU A 46 -5.74 0.85 7.66
N ARG A 47 -4.45 0.97 7.99
CA ARG A 47 -3.48 1.77 7.26
C ARG A 47 -2.09 1.15 7.41
N ALA A 48 -1.44 0.94 6.27
CA ALA A 48 -0.04 0.51 6.21
C ALA A 48 0.85 1.59 5.60
N ILE A 49 2.08 1.72 6.11
CA ILE A 49 3.15 2.51 5.48
C ILE A 49 4.14 1.52 4.88
N ILE A 50 4.15 1.44 3.55
CA ILE A 50 5.00 0.49 2.81
C ILE A 50 5.99 1.28 1.95
N ARG A 51 7.27 0.91 2.02
CA ARG A 51 8.36 1.62 1.33
C ARG A 51 8.28 1.46 -0.20
N LEU A 52 8.10 0.23 -0.69
CA LEU A 52 8.11 -0.07 -2.12
C LEU A 52 6.73 0.15 -2.74
N ASN A 53 6.69 0.90 -3.86
CA ASN A 53 5.44 1.21 -4.54
C ASN A 53 4.71 -0.04 -5.05
N ARG A 54 5.44 -1.01 -5.60
CA ARG A 54 4.88 -2.30 -6.06
C ARG A 54 4.12 -3.01 -4.94
N ILE A 55 4.74 -3.16 -3.77
CA ILE A 55 4.11 -3.82 -2.62
C ILE A 55 2.90 -3.00 -2.11
N ARG A 56 2.98 -1.67 -2.16
CA ARG A 56 1.84 -0.80 -1.79
C ARG A 56 0.66 -0.99 -2.74
N GLU A 57 0.93 -1.09 -4.04
CA GLU A 57 -0.09 -1.34 -5.06
C GLU A 57 -0.75 -2.71 -4.86
N GLU A 58 0.05 -3.77 -4.69
CA GLU A 58 -0.45 -5.13 -4.41
C GLU A 58 -1.34 -5.14 -3.16
N ALA A 59 -0.91 -4.52 -2.05
CA ALA A 59 -1.69 -4.43 -0.82
C ALA A 59 -3.01 -3.63 -1.03
N ASN A 60 -2.96 -2.50 -1.74
CA ASN A 60 -4.15 -1.69 -2.02
C ASN A 60 -5.17 -2.45 -2.88
N LEU A 61 -4.72 -3.22 -3.88
CA LEU A 61 -5.60 -4.01 -4.73
C LEU A 61 -6.29 -5.14 -3.96
N GLU A 62 -5.58 -5.80 -3.03
CA GLU A 62 -6.18 -6.82 -2.18
C GLU A 62 -7.24 -6.21 -1.25
N HIS A 63 -6.95 -5.07 -0.61
CA HIS A 63 -7.95 -4.36 0.20
C HIS A 63 -9.18 -3.92 -0.62
N LEU A 64 -8.96 -3.41 -1.84
CA LEU A 64 -10.05 -3.04 -2.74
C LEU A 64 -10.92 -4.26 -3.12
N ARG A 65 -10.28 -5.40 -3.37
CA ARG A 65 -10.96 -6.66 -3.68
C ARG A 65 -11.81 -7.14 -2.52
N VAL A 66 -11.24 -7.25 -1.33
CA VAL A 66 -11.96 -7.66 -0.11
C VAL A 66 -13.16 -6.75 0.15
N PHE A 67 -12.97 -5.43 -0.02
CA PHE A 67 -14.05 -4.45 0.13
C PHE A 67 -15.16 -4.64 -0.89
N ALA A 68 -14.82 -4.82 -2.18
CA ALA A 68 -15.80 -5.01 -3.24
C ALA A 68 -16.58 -6.31 -3.06
N GLU A 69 -15.90 -7.41 -2.70
CA GLU A 69 -16.50 -8.71 -2.40
C GLU A 69 -17.48 -8.60 -1.20
N ALA A 70 -17.06 -7.96 -0.11
CA ALA A 70 -17.91 -7.77 1.07
C ALA A 70 -19.18 -6.95 0.80
N ARG A 71 -19.19 -6.14 -0.28
CA ARG A 71 -20.31 -5.26 -0.65
C ARG A 71 -21.03 -5.69 -1.94
N GLY A 72 -20.61 -6.78 -2.56
CA GLY A 72 -21.12 -7.21 -3.87
C GLY A 72 -20.93 -6.18 -4.99
N GLN A 73 -19.89 -5.34 -4.89
CA GLN A 73 -19.59 -4.30 -5.87
C GLN A 73 -18.64 -4.82 -6.96
N LYS A 74 -18.68 -4.17 -8.13
CA LYS A 74 -17.75 -4.46 -9.23
C LYS A 74 -16.54 -3.54 -9.14
N ILE A 75 -15.36 -4.09 -9.40
CA ILE A 75 -14.15 -3.30 -9.55
C ILE A 75 -14.07 -2.78 -10.99
N TYR A 76 -13.91 -1.48 -11.13
CA TYR A 76 -13.68 -0.81 -12.41
C TYR A 76 -12.20 -0.52 -12.58
N LEU A 77 -11.67 -0.82 -13.78
CA LEU A 77 -10.27 -0.58 -14.13
C LEU A 77 -10.17 0.57 -15.14
N PHE A 78 -9.32 1.54 -14.83
CA PHE A 78 -9.04 2.72 -15.66
C PHE A 78 -7.61 2.65 -16.14
N PRO A 79 -7.34 2.09 -17.33
CA PRO A 79 -6.00 2.06 -17.88
C PRO A 79 -5.57 3.48 -18.25
N ALA A 80 -4.39 3.92 -17.80
CA ALA A 80 -3.83 5.16 -18.27
C ALA A 80 -3.57 5.11 -19.79
N ARG A 81 -3.34 6.26 -20.41
CA ARG A 81 -2.96 6.36 -21.83
C ARG A 81 -1.72 7.22 -21.89
N HIS A 82 -0.57 6.66 -21.51
CA HIS A 82 0.66 7.46 -21.44
C HIS A 82 1.29 7.73 -22.81
N ASP A 83 1.06 6.87 -23.81
CA ASP A 83 1.61 7.04 -25.18
C ASP A 83 0.61 6.67 -26.30
N ALA A 84 -0.69 6.54 -26.00
CA ALA A 84 -1.66 6.23 -27.03
C ALA A 84 -1.82 7.45 -27.96
N PRO A 85 -1.66 7.32 -29.28
CA PRO A 85 -2.00 8.39 -30.22
C PRO A 85 -3.40 8.90 -29.88
N THR A 86 -3.52 10.19 -29.61
CA THR A 86 -4.79 10.84 -29.30
C THR A 86 -5.74 10.56 -30.47
N GLY A 87 -6.76 9.71 -30.28
CA GLY A 87 -7.73 9.36 -31.31
C GLY A 87 -7.88 7.88 -31.68
N THR A 88 -7.04 6.96 -31.19
CA THR A 88 -7.28 5.52 -31.39
C THR A 88 -8.17 4.95 -30.28
N ASN A 89 -9.37 4.49 -30.61
CA ASN A 89 -10.10 3.57 -29.74
C ASN A 89 -9.31 2.26 -29.72
N LEU A 90 -8.53 2.02 -28.66
CA LEU A 90 -7.95 0.72 -28.41
C LEU A 90 -9.09 -0.26 -28.16
N ASP A 91 -9.11 -1.37 -28.89
CA ASP A 91 -10.11 -2.41 -28.67
C ASP A 91 -9.91 -3.07 -27.29
N HIS A 92 -11.00 -3.64 -26.78
CA HIS A 92 -11.05 -4.19 -25.43
C HIS A 92 -10.02 -5.32 -25.20
N LEU A 93 -9.71 -6.13 -26.22
CA LEU A 93 -8.74 -7.22 -26.11
C LEU A 93 -7.31 -6.69 -26.01
N THR A 94 -6.99 -5.62 -26.74
CA THR A 94 -5.68 -4.95 -26.64
C THR A 94 -5.49 -4.32 -25.26
N LEU A 95 -6.52 -3.67 -24.70
CA LEU A 95 -6.47 -3.14 -23.33
C LEU A 95 -6.28 -4.25 -22.28
N LEU A 96 -7.01 -5.37 -22.41
CA LEU A 96 -6.85 -6.52 -21.52
C LEU A 96 -5.43 -7.08 -21.60
N ARG A 97 -4.88 -7.28 -22.81
CA ARG A 97 -3.50 -7.75 -23.00
C ARG A 97 -2.47 -6.83 -22.36
N MET A 98 -2.65 -5.50 -22.44
CA MET A 98 -1.76 -4.53 -21.80
C MET A 98 -1.82 -4.61 -20.27
N ILE A 99 -3.01 -4.82 -19.67
CA ILE A 99 -3.17 -5.00 -18.23
C ILE A 99 -2.46 -6.28 -17.76
N TYR A 100 -2.59 -7.39 -18.49
CA TYR A 100 -1.94 -8.67 -18.13
C TYR A 100 -0.40 -8.68 -18.34
N GLN A 101 0.13 -7.89 -19.29
CA GLN A 101 1.57 -7.83 -19.58
C GLN A 101 2.41 -7.07 -18.54
N VAL A 102 1.79 -6.24 -17.68
CA VAL A 102 2.47 -5.57 -16.56
C VAL A 102 3.04 -6.58 -15.55
N GLY A 103 2.49 -7.78 -15.49
CA GLY A 103 2.88 -8.81 -14.52
C GLY A 103 4.17 -9.58 -14.83
N GLU A 104 4.54 -9.78 -16.11
CA GLU A 104 5.56 -10.79 -16.43
C GLU A 104 6.95 -10.28 -16.82
N GLN A 105 7.16 -9.25 -17.66
CA GLN A 105 8.52 -8.87 -18.12
C GLN A 105 8.77 -7.38 -18.49
N GLY A 106 7.94 -6.42 -18.06
CA GLY A 106 8.05 -5.04 -18.56
C GLY A 106 9.07 -4.13 -17.86
N TYR A 107 10.20 -3.84 -18.51
CA TYR A 107 11.02 -2.63 -18.24
C TYR A 107 10.40 -1.33 -18.81
N LEU A 108 9.19 -1.41 -19.38
CA LEU A 108 8.47 -0.29 -19.96
C LEU A 108 7.42 0.23 -18.98
N LYS A 109 7.34 1.57 -18.87
CA LYS A 109 6.24 2.31 -18.25
C LYS A 109 4.94 1.97 -18.98
N GLY A 110 4.33 0.83 -18.67
CA GLY A 110 2.97 0.53 -19.09
C GLY A 110 2.03 1.62 -18.57
N PRO A 111 0.88 1.84 -19.21
CA PRO A 111 -0.12 2.70 -18.63
C PRO A 111 -0.55 2.07 -17.29
N GLY A 112 -0.09 2.65 -16.19
CA GLY A 112 -0.60 2.29 -14.87
C GLY A 112 -2.12 2.31 -14.91
N PHE A 113 -2.77 1.36 -14.26
CA PHE A 113 -4.22 1.37 -14.16
C PHE A 113 -4.63 1.89 -12.79
N PHE A 114 -5.75 2.59 -12.74
CA PHE A 114 -6.40 2.95 -11.50
C PHE A 114 -7.59 2.02 -11.30
N ALA A 115 -7.65 1.35 -10.15
CA ALA A 115 -8.74 0.46 -9.78
C ALA A 115 -9.59 1.11 -8.68
N PHE A 116 -10.92 1.04 -8.81
CA PHE A 116 -11.85 1.46 -7.76
C PHE A 116 -13.15 0.65 -7.81
N THR A 117 -14.00 0.82 -6.79
CA THR A 117 -15.27 0.13 -6.62
C THR A 117 -16.37 1.06 -6.13
#